data_AF-A0AAV9EMP3-F1
#
_entry.id   AF-A0AAV9EMP3-F1
#
_cell.length_a   1.000
_cell.length_b   1.000
_cell.length_c   1.000
_cell.angle_alpha   90.00
_cell.angle_beta   90.00
_cell.angle_gamma   90.00
#
_symmetry.space_group_name_H-M   'P 1'
#
loop_
_entity.id
_entity.type
_entity.pdbx_description
1 polymer ?
#
loop_
_entity_poly.entity_id
_entity_poly.type
_entity_poly.pdbx_seq_one_letter_code
_entity_poly.pdbx_strand_id
1 'polypeptide(L)'
;MLGLTIPCQFSISSSHLRISPAPKSTFHGIRLKSQAMVMTPPHLHPLRSHPSSTVKMMAKREEELKEIRLKSTEEINEEVVDLKGELLMLRLQRSARNEFKSSEFGRMRKRIARMLTVKREREMEEGINKRLSRKLDRRWKKSIVVWPPPSLRKKQEEQKAAEAEKSS
;
A
#
# COMPACT_ATOMS: atom_id res chain seq x y z
N MET A 1 -31.34 -14.32 -54.04
CA MET A 1 -31.43 -13.15 -54.95
C MET A 1 -32.82 -12.57 -54.72
N LEU A 2 -33.02 -11.47 -54.01
CA LEU A 2 -32.50 -10.13 -54.25
C LEU A 2 -32.39 -9.39 -52.90
N GLY A 3 -31.22 -8.79 -52.66
CA GLY A 3 -31.02 -7.86 -51.57
C GLY A 3 -31.55 -6.47 -51.90
N LEU A 4 -31.89 -5.71 -50.87
CA LEU A 4 -32.03 -4.26 -50.92
C LEU A 4 -31.37 -3.66 -49.67
N THR A 5 -30.55 -2.64 -49.92
CA THR A 5 -29.65 -1.95 -49.01
C THR A 5 -30.07 -0.48 -48.87
N ILE A 6 -30.18 0.02 -47.61
CA ILE A 6 -29.76 1.35 -47.06
C ILE A 6 -30.65 2.56 -47.51
N PRO A 7 -30.94 3.66 -46.73
CA PRO A 7 -30.07 4.37 -45.77
C PRO A 7 -30.67 4.97 -44.47
N CYS A 8 -29.75 5.41 -43.58
CA CYS A 8 -29.82 6.54 -42.61
C CYS A 8 -31.06 6.65 -41.67
N GLN A 9 -30.91 6.91 -40.37
CA GLN A 9 -30.43 8.19 -39.85
C GLN A 9 -29.85 8.07 -38.43
N PHE A 10 -28.66 8.64 -38.29
CA PHE A 10 -28.10 9.12 -37.02
C PHE A 10 -29.09 10.09 -36.35
N SER A 11 -29.44 9.83 -35.09
CA SER A 11 -29.90 10.88 -34.18
C SER A 11 -29.18 10.73 -32.85
N ILE A 12 -28.13 11.53 -32.68
CA ILE A 12 -27.48 11.75 -31.39
C ILE A 12 -28.46 12.60 -30.58
N SER A 13 -29.25 11.97 -29.73
CA SER A 13 -30.00 12.69 -28.70
C SER A 13 -29.02 13.06 -27.59
N SER A 14 -28.51 14.29 -27.68
CA SER A 14 -27.80 15.00 -26.61
C SER A 14 -28.73 15.14 -25.42
N SER A 15 -28.66 14.19 -24.49
CA SER A 15 -29.30 14.35 -23.18
C SER A 15 -28.37 15.20 -22.31
N HIS A 16 -28.79 16.46 -22.16
CA HIS A 16 -28.24 17.44 -21.24
C HIS A 16 -27.78 16.80 -19.92
N LEU A 17 -26.53 17.09 -19.56
CA LEU A 17 -25.96 16.87 -18.24
C LEU A 17 -26.92 17.44 -17.19
N ARG A 18 -27.75 16.58 -16.61
CA ARG A 18 -28.52 16.92 -15.41
C ARG A 18 -27.53 16.96 -14.26
N ILE A 19 -27.10 18.17 -13.94
CA ILE A 19 -26.45 18.52 -12.68
C ILE A 19 -27.37 18.01 -11.57
N SER A 20 -26.94 16.96 -10.88
CA SER A 20 -27.63 16.46 -9.70
C SER A 20 -27.58 17.54 -8.61
N PRO A 21 -28.71 17.86 -7.94
CA PRO A 21 -28.68 18.76 -6.81
C PRO A 21 -27.87 18.12 -5.68
N ALA A 22 -26.94 18.89 -5.11
CA ALA A 22 -26.08 18.47 -4.02
C ALA A 22 -26.89 17.87 -2.85
N PRO A 23 -26.37 16.86 -2.14
CA PRO A 23 -27.05 16.26 -1.00
C PRO A 23 -27.29 17.32 0.07
N LYS A 24 -28.56 17.48 0.46
CA LYS A 24 -28.96 18.37 1.56
C LYS A 24 -28.35 17.85 2.86
N SER A 25 -27.36 18.59 3.37
CA SER A 25 -26.78 18.38 4.69
C SER A 25 -27.84 18.57 5.77
N THR A 26 -28.00 17.59 6.67
CA THR A 26 -28.91 17.63 7.83
C THR A 26 -28.34 18.44 9.00
N PHE A 27 -27.21 19.15 8.81
CA PHE A 27 -26.59 19.93 9.87
C PHE A 27 -27.26 21.31 10.01
N HIS A 28 -28.35 21.38 10.79
CA HIS A 28 -29.04 22.63 11.14
C HIS A 28 -28.27 23.41 12.20
N GLY A 29 -27.08 23.96 11.87
CA GLY A 29 -26.29 24.61 12.92
C GLY A 29 -25.26 25.66 12.52
N ILE A 30 -24.68 25.66 11.33
CA ILE A 30 -23.70 26.69 10.96
C ILE A 30 -23.84 27.02 9.47
N ARG A 31 -24.52 28.13 9.17
CA ARG A 31 -24.60 28.71 7.82
C ARG A 31 -23.28 29.42 7.54
N LEU A 32 -22.25 28.68 7.13
CA LEU A 32 -21.06 29.28 6.54
C LEU A 32 -21.51 29.98 5.25
N LYS A 33 -21.44 31.31 5.23
CA LYS A 33 -21.66 32.11 4.03
C LYS A 33 -20.61 31.66 3.01
N SER A 34 -21.01 30.84 2.04
CA SER A 34 -20.19 30.55 0.87
C SER A 34 -20.09 31.83 0.04
N GLN A 35 -19.14 32.69 0.38
CA GLN A 35 -18.63 33.67 -0.58
C GLN A 35 -18.11 32.86 -1.76
N ALA A 36 -18.69 33.10 -2.93
CA ALA A 36 -18.22 32.57 -4.19
C ALA A 36 -16.74 32.98 -4.35
N MET A 37 -15.82 32.05 -4.11
CA MET A 37 -14.45 32.21 -4.53
C MET A 37 -14.45 32.25 -6.05
N VAL A 38 -14.14 33.44 -6.58
CA VAL A 38 -13.72 33.62 -7.97
C VAL A 38 -12.62 32.60 -8.24
N MET A 39 -12.86 31.72 -9.21
CA MET A 39 -11.91 30.72 -9.68
C MET A 39 -10.70 31.45 -10.30
N THR A 40 -9.66 31.68 -9.51
CA THR A 40 -8.33 31.96 -10.06
C THR A 40 -7.75 30.63 -10.57
N PRO A 41 -7.28 30.57 -11.83
CA PRO A 41 -6.69 29.35 -12.36
C PRO A 41 -5.47 28.95 -11.52
N PRO A 42 -5.29 27.66 -11.21
CA PRO A 42 -4.12 27.21 -10.46
C PRO A 42 -2.87 27.52 -11.29
N HIS A 43 -2.01 28.38 -10.75
CA HIS A 43 -0.65 28.57 -11.24
C HIS A 43 -0.01 27.18 -11.33
N LEU A 44 0.27 26.72 -12.56
CA LEU A 44 0.95 25.45 -12.79
C LEU A 44 2.31 25.57 -12.10
N HIS A 45 2.47 24.90 -10.95
CA HIS A 45 3.78 24.69 -10.38
C HIS A 45 4.56 23.85 -11.38
N PRO A 46 5.75 24.28 -11.86
CA PRO A 46 6.58 23.43 -12.69
C PRO A 46 6.84 22.14 -11.92
N LEU A 47 6.45 21.01 -12.51
CA LEU A 47 6.85 19.70 -12.01
C LEU A 47 8.38 19.68 -12.07
N ARG A 48 9.02 19.95 -10.92
CA ARG A 48 10.46 19.90 -10.76
C ARG A 48 10.88 18.43 -10.81
N SER A 49 10.88 17.89 -12.03
CA SER A 49 11.37 16.56 -12.36
C SER A 49 12.87 16.56 -12.07
N HIS A 50 13.26 15.95 -10.96
CA HIS A 50 14.66 15.61 -10.69
C HIS A 50 14.86 14.17 -11.17
N PRO A 51 15.37 13.94 -12.40
CA PRO A 51 15.46 12.60 -12.97
C PRO A 51 16.41 11.69 -12.17
N SER A 52 17.46 12.24 -11.55
CA SER A 52 18.50 11.44 -10.89
C SER A 52 18.00 10.65 -9.67
N SER A 53 17.12 11.24 -8.84
CA SER A 53 16.55 10.56 -7.67
C SER A 53 15.57 9.45 -8.08
N THR A 54 14.71 9.73 -9.07
CA THR A 54 13.70 8.78 -9.53
C THR A 54 14.33 7.51 -10.10
N VAL A 55 15.40 7.63 -10.91
CA VAL A 55 16.08 6.48 -11.52
C VAL A 55 16.72 5.57 -10.45
N LYS A 56 17.44 6.14 -9.46
CA LYS A 56 18.02 5.36 -8.35
C LYS A 56 16.97 4.59 -7.54
N MET A 57 15.79 5.18 -7.36
CA MET A 57 14.68 4.54 -6.67
C MET A 57 14.01 3.43 -7.51
N MET A 58 14.13 3.46 -8.84
CA MET A 58 13.65 2.38 -9.71
C MET A 58 14.59 1.17 -9.68
N ALA A 59 15.90 1.38 -9.76
CA ALA A 59 16.89 0.29 -9.71
C ALA A 59 16.73 -0.55 -8.42
N LYS A 60 16.72 0.11 -7.25
CA LYS A 60 16.51 -0.57 -5.96
C LYS A 60 15.16 -1.29 -5.88
N ARG A 61 14.12 -0.71 -6.49
CA ARG A 61 12.79 -1.32 -6.55
C ARG A 61 12.80 -2.64 -7.32
N GLU A 62 13.55 -2.69 -8.43
CA GLU A 62 13.64 -3.87 -9.30
C GLU A 62 14.44 -4.98 -8.63
N GLU A 63 15.55 -4.63 -7.98
CA GLU A 63 16.35 -5.55 -7.16
C GLU A 63 15.51 -6.20 -6.06
N GLU A 64 14.79 -5.40 -5.24
CA GLU A 64 13.89 -5.91 -4.21
C GLU A 64 12.83 -6.87 -4.78
N LEU A 65 12.35 -6.61 -6.00
CA LEU A 65 11.33 -7.45 -6.63
C LEU A 65 11.91 -8.77 -7.16
N LYS A 66 13.15 -8.76 -7.67
CA LYS A 66 13.89 -9.97 -8.03
C LYS A 66 14.14 -10.84 -6.80
N GLU A 67 14.60 -10.24 -5.69
CA GLU A 67 14.80 -10.95 -4.42
C GLU A 67 13.52 -11.65 -3.93
N ILE A 68 12.38 -10.94 -3.95
CA ILE A 68 11.10 -11.51 -3.50
C ILE A 68 10.67 -12.69 -4.37
N ARG A 69 10.93 -12.63 -5.69
CA ARG A 69 10.59 -13.72 -6.60
C ARG A 69 11.44 -14.97 -6.39
N LEU A 70 12.67 -14.82 -5.91
CA LEU A 70 13.56 -15.94 -5.57
C LEU A 70 13.16 -16.65 -4.26
N LYS A 71 12.53 -15.93 -3.33
CA LYS A 71 12.13 -16.49 -2.02
C LYS A 71 10.98 -17.50 -2.12
N SER A 72 10.96 -18.47 -1.22
CA SER A 72 9.84 -19.41 -1.08
C SER A 72 8.57 -18.72 -0.53
N THR A 73 7.40 -19.35 -0.68
CA THR A 73 6.14 -18.78 -0.16
C THR A 73 6.09 -18.74 1.36
N GLU A 74 6.81 -19.64 2.03
CA GLU A 74 6.95 -19.73 3.49
C GLU A 74 7.81 -18.58 4.02
N GLU A 75 9.00 -18.38 3.45
CA GLU A 75 9.87 -17.23 3.74
C GLU A 75 9.14 -15.90 3.54
N ILE A 76 8.32 -15.80 2.48
CA ILE A 76 7.49 -14.62 2.24
C ILE A 76 6.51 -14.37 3.39
N ASN A 77 5.92 -15.42 3.97
CA ASN A 77 4.98 -15.26 5.08
C ASN A 77 5.69 -14.82 6.36
N GLU A 78 6.83 -15.43 6.66
CA GLU A 78 7.65 -15.10 7.83
C GLU A 78 8.13 -13.66 7.78
N GLU A 79 8.73 -13.25 6.67
CA GLU A 79 9.25 -11.89 6.51
C GLU A 79 8.13 -10.84 6.52
N VAL A 80 6.92 -11.17 6.04
CA VAL A 80 5.75 -10.29 6.19
C VAL A 80 5.36 -10.09 7.66
N VAL A 81 5.46 -11.13 8.49
CA VAL A 81 5.18 -11.02 9.93
C VAL A 81 6.26 -10.18 10.61
N ASP A 82 7.52 -10.43 10.31
CA ASP A 82 8.66 -9.69 10.87
C ASP A 82 8.62 -8.20 10.52
N LEU A 83 8.38 -7.86 9.24
CA LEU A 83 8.26 -6.48 8.79
C LEU A 83 7.08 -5.76 9.45
N LYS A 84 5.98 -6.47 9.76
CA LYS A 84 4.85 -5.90 10.52
C LYS A 84 5.23 -5.67 11.99
N GLY A 85 6.00 -6.57 12.59
CA GLY A 85 6.53 -6.42 13.94
C GLY A 85 7.48 -5.22 14.05
N GLU A 86 8.39 -5.05 13.09
CA GLU A 86 9.25 -3.87 13.03
C GLU A 86 8.45 -2.58 12.81
N LEU A 87 7.38 -2.62 12.00
CA LEU A 87 6.53 -1.46 11.78
C LEU A 87 5.83 -1.03 13.07
N LEU A 88 5.47 -1.98 13.93
CA LEU A 88 4.95 -1.70 15.26
C LEU A 88 6.00 -1.00 16.13
N MET A 89 7.25 -1.46 16.12
CA MET A 89 8.33 -0.81 16.87
C MET A 89 8.58 0.62 16.42
N LEU A 90 8.58 0.89 15.11
CA LEU A 90 8.67 2.26 14.60
C LEU A 90 7.50 3.14 15.06
N ARG A 91 6.28 2.58 15.18
CA ARG A 91 5.13 3.33 15.72
C ARG A 91 5.34 3.68 17.20
N LEU A 92 5.86 2.74 17.99
CA LEU A 92 6.16 2.96 19.41
C LEU A 92 7.29 3.98 19.60
N GLN A 93 8.36 3.91 18.80
CA GLN A 93 9.43 4.91 18.80
C GLN A 93 8.90 6.30 18.46
N ARG A 94 8.03 6.40 17.45
CA ARG A 94 7.38 7.66 17.08
C ARG A 94 6.52 8.21 18.20
N SER A 95 5.76 7.38 18.92
CA SER A 95 4.97 7.85 20.07
C SER A 95 5.84 8.25 21.26
N ALA A 96 6.96 7.57 21.48
CA ALA A 96 7.95 7.92 22.50
C ALA A 96 8.74 9.19 22.15
N ARG A 97 8.52 9.78 20.96
CA ARG A 97 9.26 10.94 20.43
C ARG A 97 10.77 10.69 20.32
N ASN A 98 11.16 9.42 20.17
CA ASN A 98 12.54 9.07 19.83
C ASN A 98 12.85 9.52 18.40
N GLU A 99 14.13 9.70 18.08
CA GLU A 99 14.56 9.97 16.72
C GLU A 99 14.37 8.72 15.85
N PHE A 100 13.61 8.87 14.75
CA PHE A 100 13.39 7.80 13.78
C PHE A 100 13.39 8.36 12.36
N LYS A 101 13.69 7.49 11.39
CA LYS A 101 13.62 7.83 9.96
C LYS A 101 12.19 7.70 9.43
N SER A 102 11.58 8.80 9.01
CA SER A 102 10.19 8.80 8.49
C SER A 102 10.02 8.02 7.18
N SER A 103 11.09 7.91 6.39
CA SER A 103 11.13 7.13 5.14
C SER A 103 10.91 5.63 5.35
N GLU A 104 11.31 5.08 6.50
CA GLU A 104 11.19 3.65 6.79
C GLU A 104 9.73 3.20 6.87
N PHE A 105 8.83 4.04 7.41
CA PHE A 105 7.39 3.76 7.40
C PHE A 105 6.85 3.48 6.00
N GLY A 106 7.24 4.31 5.03
CA GLY A 106 6.82 4.17 3.65
C GLY A 106 7.49 2.98 2.97
N ARG A 107 8.79 2.82 3.20
CA ARG A 107 9.60 1.73 2.63
C ARG A 107 9.09 0.35 3.07
N MET A 108 8.91 0.13 4.37
CA MET A 108 8.44 -1.14 4.91
C MET A 108 7.04 -1.49 4.45
N ARG A 109 6.09 -0.52 4.46
CA ARG A 109 4.74 -0.75 3.91
C ARG A 109 4.75 -1.14 2.44
N LYS A 110 5.58 -0.47 1.64
CA LYS A 110 5.74 -0.79 0.21
C LYS A 110 6.37 -2.17 0.02
N ARG A 111 7.35 -2.55 0.85
CA ARG A 111 7.97 -3.88 0.83
C ARG A 111 6.96 -4.99 1.14
N ILE A 112 6.18 -4.86 2.21
CA ILE A 112 5.07 -5.79 2.54
C ILE A 112 4.09 -5.91 1.38
N ALA A 113 3.70 -4.78 0.76
CA ALA A 113 2.78 -4.81 -0.37
C ALA A 113 3.32 -5.64 -1.55
N ARG A 114 4.60 -5.46 -1.91
CA ARG A 114 5.25 -6.23 -2.98
C ARG A 114 5.31 -7.74 -2.68
N MET A 115 5.58 -8.10 -1.44
CA MET A 115 5.61 -9.51 -1.03
C MET A 115 4.23 -10.16 -1.17
N LEU A 116 3.18 -9.44 -0.78
CA LEU A 116 1.80 -9.92 -0.92
C LEU A 116 1.34 -9.96 -2.38
N THR A 117 1.83 -9.08 -3.26
CA THR A 117 1.53 -9.17 -4.70
C THR A 117 2.17 -10.41 -5.31
N VAL A 118 3.45 -10.69 -5.03
CA VAL A 118 4.11 -11.91 -5.55
C VAL A 118 3.44 -13.17 -5.02
N LYS A 119 3.06 -13.20 -3.73
CA LYS A 119 2.27 -14.32 -3.19
C LYS A 119 0.96 -14.51 -3.95
N ARG A 120 0.26 -13.42 -4.28
CA ARG A 120 -1.01 -13.48 -5.00
C ARG A 120 -0.83 -13.88 -6.47
N GLU A 121 0.26 -13.48 -7.12
CA GLU A 121 0.64 -13.93 -8.47
C GLU A 121 0.78 -15.46 -8.50
N ARG A 122 1.50 -16.04 -7.53
CA ARG A 122 1.64 -17.51 -7.40
C ARG A 122 0.31 -18.23 -7.18
N GLU A 123 -0.55 -17.70 -6.30
CA GLU A 123 -1.91 -18.25 -6.12
C GLU A 123 -2.75 -18.21 -7.40
N MET A 124 -2.48 -17.25 -8.29
CA MET A 124 -3.17 -17.15 -9.59
C MET A 124 -2.62 -18.17 -10.59
N GLU A 125 -1.31 -18.41 -10.60
CA GLU A 125 -0.67 -19.46 -11.41
C GLU A 125 -1.17 -20.86 -11.01
N GLU A 126 -1.39 -21.10 -9.72
CA GLU A 126 -2.01 -22.32 -9.19
C GLU A 126 -3.51 -22.46 -9.52
N GLY A 127 -4.13 -21.41 -10.08
CA GLY A 127 -5.56 -21.41 -10.44
C GLY A 127 -6.52 -21.18 -9.27
N ILE A 128 -6.06 -20.63 -8.14
CA ILE A 128 -6.90 -20.43 -6.95
C ILE A 128 -7.86 -19.24 -7.16
N ASN A 129 -9.15 -19.55 -7.14
CA ASN A 129 -10.24 -18.58 -7.17
C ASN A 129 -10.16 -17.55 -6.03
N LYS A 130 -10.61 -16.31 -6.29
CA LYS A 130 -10.62 -15.21 -5.31
C LYS A 130 -11.31 -15.57 -3.98
N ARG A 131 -12.37 -16.38 -4.01
CA ARG A 131 -13.09 -16.80 -2.80
C ARG A 131 -12.28 -17.77 -1.95
N LEU A 132 -11.57 -18.71 -2.58
CA LEU A 132 -10.73 -19.69 -1.89
C LEU A 132 -9.50 -19.01 -1.28
N SER A 133 -8.84 -18.13 -2.04
CA SER A 133 -7.73 -17.30 -1.54
C SER A 133 -8.11 -16.53 -0.27
N ARG A 134 -9.29 -15.88 -0.23
CA ARG A 134 -9.78 -15.21 0.99
C ARG A 134 -10.02 -16.16 2.16
N LYS A 135 -10.50 -17.39 1.92
CA LYS A 135 -10.69 -18.39 2.98
C LYS A 135 -9.33 -18.82 3.56
N LEU A 136 -8.35 -19.07 2.70
CA LEU A 136 -6.98 -19.42 3.09
C LEU A 136 -6.32 -18.27 3.86
N ASP A 137 -6.39 -17.03 3.35
CA ASP A 137 -5.85 -15.84 4.02
C ASP A 137 -6.48 -15.60 5.40
N ARG A 138 -7.78 -15.80 5.54
CA ARG A 138 -8.46 -15.72 6.86
C ARG A 138 -7.99 -16.82 7.81
N ARG A 139 -7.81 -18.05 7.32
CA ARG A 139 -7.30 -19.17 8.13
C ARG A 139 -5.87 -18.88 8.60
N TRP A 140 -5.01 -18.45 7.67
CA TRP A 140 -3.63 -18.08 7.97
C TRP A 140 -3.56 -16.94 8.98
N LYS A 141 -4.33 -15.85 8.79
CA LYS A 141 -4.37 -14.73 9.75
C LYS A 141 -4.80 -15.15 11.16
N LYS A 142 -5.66 -16.17 11.29
CA LYS A 142 -6.05 -16.73 12.59
C LYS A 142 -4.97 -17.60 13.22
N SER A 143 -4.13 -18.26 12.42
CA SER A 143 -3.06 -19.12 12.92
C SER A 143 -1.76 -18.38 13.26
N ILE A 144 -1.66 -17.08 12.93
CA ILE A 144 -0.47 -16.28 13.26
C ILE A 144 -0.36 -16.13 14.77
N VAL A 145 0.71 -16.68 15.33
CA VAL A 145 1.15 -16.42 16.70
C VAL A 145 2.02 -15.17 16.70
N VAL A 146 1.78 -14.24 17.62
CA VAL A 146 2.57 -13.01 17.72
C VAL A 146 3.90 -13.31 18.40
N TRP A 147 5.01 -12.98 17.74
CA TRP A 147 6.35 -13.13 18.30
C TRP A 147 7.14 -11.81 18.24
N PRO A 148 8.16 -11.62 19.11
CA PRO A 148 8.95 -10.40 19.11
C PRO A 148 9.75 -10.27 17.80
N PRO A 149 9.79 -9.06 17.19
CA PRO A 149 10.48 -8.85 15.92
C PRO A 149 11.98 -9.14 16.03
N PRO A 150 12.63 -9.54 14.92
CA PRO A 150 14.01 -10.01 14.92
C PRO A 150 15.00 -8.95 15.41
N SER A 151 14.74 -7.67 15.15
CA SER A 151 15.57 -6.55 15.65
C SER A 151 15.60 -6.44 17.18
N LEU A 152 14.53 -6.83 17.87
CA LEU A 152 14.52 -6.90 19.34
C LEU A 152 15.22 -8.15 19.87
N ARG A 153 15.03 -9.30 19.20
CA ARG A 153 15.69 -10.55 19.59
C ARG A 153 17.21 -10.38 19.58
N LYS A 154 17.76 -9.83 18.50
CA LYS A 154 19.20 -9.56 18.36
C LYS A 154 19.73 -8.67 19.50
N LYS A 155 19.03 -7.58 19.83
CA LYS A 155 19.42 -6.70 20.94
C LYS A 155 19.39 -7.41 22.29
N GLN A 156 18.40 -8.27 22.52
CA GLN A 156 18.30 -9.04 23.76
C GLN A 156 19.40 -10.11 23.86
N GLU A 157 19.74 -10.76 22.74
CA GLU A 157 20.84 -11.73 22.66
C GLU A 157 22.19 -11.07 22.94
N GLU A 158 22.46 -9.91 22.33
CA GLU A 158 23.66 -9.11 22.57
C GLU A 158 23.79 -8.67 24.03
N GLN A 159 22.69 -8.22 24.64
CA GLN A 159 22.68 -7.83 26.05
C GLN A 159 22.95 -9.02 26.99
N LYS A 160 22.32 -10.16 26.73
CA LYS A 160 22.56 -11.39 27.51
C LYS A 160 23.99 -11.90 27.38
N ALA A 161 24.58 -11.81 26.19
CA ALA A 161 25.98 -12.17 25.97
C ALA A 161 26.91 -11.24 26.76
N ALA A 162 26.67 -9.93 26.71
CA ALA A 162 27.46 -8.95 27.46
C ALA A 162 27.30 -9.08 28.99
N GLU A 163 26.14 -9.50 29.49
CA GLU A 163 25.93 -9.79 30.91
C GLU A 163 26.65 -11.08 31.34
N ALA A 164 26.62 -12.13 30.52
CA ALA A 164 27.34 -13.37 30.79
C ALA A 164 28.87 -13.17 30.85
N GLU A 165 29.42 -12.34 29.95
CA GLU A 165 30.84 -11.95 29.95
C GLU A 165 31.23 -11.08 31.16
N LYS A 166 30.31 -10.26 31.68
CA LYS A 166 30.57 -9.44 32.89
C LYS A 166 30.44 -10.22 34.19
N SER A 167 29.81 -11.40 34.15
CA SER A 167 29.62 -12.29 35.31
C SER A 167 30.63 -13.43 35.41
N SER A 168 31.53 -13.57 34.41
CA SER A 168 32.70 -14.46 34.46
C SER A 168 33.96 -13.68 34.86
#